data_AF-A0A2V5RIV9-F1
#
_entry.id   AF-A0A2V5RIV9-F1
#
_cell.length_a   1.000
_cell.length_b   1.000
_cell.length_c   1.000
_cell.angle_alpha   90.00
_cell.angle_beta   90.00
_cell.angle_gamma   90.00
#
_symmetry.space_group_name_H-M   'P 1'
#
loop_
_entity.id
_entity.type
_entity.pdbx_description
1 polymer ?
#
loop_
_entity_poly.entity_id
_entity_poly.type
_entity_poly.pdbx_seq_one_letter_code
_entity_poly.pdbx_strand_id
1 'polypeptide(L)'
;MCRGFTVAQSSASVSLARGKRDACPTFQRFEVSQRLYFVLLIPELEIKTSLARKILPSRISRTAAVENCANACAITAAFASRNYQKLRGAFGDQLHQPFRTKLIPFLPRVIAAAEKAGALGAFLSGSGSTICAITLRDRDRIAAAMKRAAGSTSSRTIIVTADNRGARFVRSPIIDS
;
A
#
# COMPACT_ATOMS: atom_id res chain seq x y z
N MET A 1 1.31 -3.87 10.25
CA MET A 1 2.75 -3.91 9.94
C MET A 1 2.96 -4.69 8.65
N CYS A 2 3.62 -4.10 7.65
CA CYS A 2 3.91 -4.76 6.36
C CYS A 2 5.16 -5.64 6.48
N ARG A 3 5.01 -6.93 6.18
CA ARG A 3 6.05 -7.96 6.25
C ARG A 3 6.91 -7.92 4.98
N GLY A 4 8.01 -7.18 4.94
CA GLY A 4 8.81 -7.02 3.71
C GLY A 4 7.94 -6.68 2.48
N PHE A 5 8.38 -7.06 1.27
CA PHE A 5 7.56 -7.01 0.07
C PHE A 5 7.26 -8.44 -0.37
N THR A 6 5.98 -8.80 -0.46
CA THR A 6 5.55 -10.16 -0.81
C THR A 6 4.65 -10.10 -2.04
N VAL A 7 4.99 -10.87 -3.05
CA VAL A 7 4.14 -11.13 -4.21
C VAL A 7 3.39 -12.43 -3.96
N ALA A 8 2.07 -12.40 -4.05
CA ALA A 8 1.23 -13.58 -3.96
C ALA A 8 0.75 -13.95 -5.37
N GLN A 9 0.85 -15.23 -5.72
CA GLN A 9 0.34 -15.79 -6.96
C GLN A 9 -0.53 -16.99 -6.62
N SER A 10 -1.73 -17.11 -7.20
CA SER A 10 -2.46 -18.37 -7.12
C SER A 10 -1.94 -19.29 -8.22
N SER A 11 -1.26 -20.37 -7.84
CA SER A 11 -1.10 -21.49 -8.75
C SER A 11 -2.37 -22.33 -8.64
N ALA A 12 -3.08 -22.47 -9.76
CA ALA A 12 -4.14 -23.46 -9.85
C ALA A 12 -3.48 -24.76 -10.35
N SER A 13 -3.21 -25.69 -9.44
CA SER A 13 -3.04 -27.08 -9.84
C SER A 13 -4.42 -27.61 -10.25
N VAL A 14 -4.59 -27.91 -11.53
CA VAL A 14 -5.78 -28.63 -12.00
C VAL A 14 -5.62 -30.09 -11.60
N SER A 15 -6.16 -30.48 -10.45
CA SER A 15 -6.39 -31.90 -10.16
C SER A 15 -7.59 -32.37 -11.00
N LEU A 16 -7.35 -33.31 -11.91
CA LEU A 16 -8.39 -33.92 -12.77
C LEU A 16 -9.39 -34.80 -11.99
N ALA A 17 -9.26 -34.92 -10.67
CA ALA A 17 -10.15 -35.70 -9.82
C ALA A 17 -10.96 -34.77 -8.90
N ARG A 18 -12.25 -34.60 -9.24
CA ARG A 18 -13.29 -33.82 -8.53
C ARG A 18 -13.10 -32.31 -8.61
N GLY A 19 -14.12 -31.62 -9.13
CA GLY A 19 -14.13 -30.18 -9.47
C GLY A 19 -14.04 -29.21 -8.29
N LYS A 20 -13.04 -29.35 -7.43
CA LYS A 20 -12.67 -28.38 -6.39
C LYS A 20 -11.28 -27.86 -6.71
N ARG A 21 -11.20 -26.59 -7.11
CA ARG A 21 -9.93 -25.87 -7.30
C ARG A 21 -9.35 -25.58 -5.92
N ASP A 22 -8.52 -26.48 -5.41
CA ASP A 22 -7.69 -26.21 -4.24
C ASP A 22 -6.51 -25.35 -4.70
N ALA A 23 -6.77 -24.06 -4.92
CA ALA A 23 -5.73 -23.11 -5.27
C ALA A 23 -4.87 -22.83 -4.03
N CYS A 24 -3.70 -23.44 -3.97
CA CYS A 24 -2.71 -23.11 -2.95
C CYS A 24 -1.96 -21.84 -3.38
N PRO A 25 -2.07 -20.72 -2.64
CA PRO A 25 -1.33 -19.51 -3.00
C PRO A 25 0.16 -19.73 -2.79
N THR A 26 0.95 -19.42 -3.81
CA THR A 26 2.41 -19.35 -3.74
C THR A 26 2.81 -17.92 -3.39
N PHE A 27 3.85 -17.78 -2.56
CA PHE A 27 4.34 -16.49 -2.12
C PHE A 27 5.82 -16.36 -2.43
N GLN A 28 6.21 -15.23 -3.03
CA GLN A 28 7.61 -14.84 -3.19
C GLN A 28 7.90 -13.62 -2.32
N ARG A 29 8.92 -13.75 -1.47
CA ARG A 29 9.30 -12.72 -0.50
C ARG A 29 10.58 -12.03 -0.91
N PHE A 30 10.58 -10.71 -0.78
CA PHE A 30 11.75 -9.86 -0.94
C PHE A 30 12.00 -9.06 0.33
N GLU A 31 13.25 -9.02 0.77
CA GLU A 31 13.68 -8.11 1.82
C GLU A 31 13.66 -6.67 1.32
N VAL A 32 13.14 -5.78 2.16
CA VAL A 32 13.07 -4.34 1.87
C VAL A 32 14.15 -3.62 2.66
N SER A 33 14.88 -2.72 2.00
CA SER A 33 15.92 -1.93 2.65
C SER A 33 15.37 -1.10 3.80
N GLN A 34 16.11 -1.04 4.92
CA GLN A 34 15.82 -0.14 6.04
C GLN A 34 16.01 1.35 5.69
N ARG A 35 16.57 1.66 4.51
CA ARG A 35 16.66 3.02 3.97
C ARG A 35 15.34 3.49 3.34
N LEU A 36 14.38 2.60 3.14
CA LEU A 36 13.07 2.92 2.59
C LEU A 36 12.09 3.21 3.73
N TYR A 37 11.59 4.43 3.77
CA TYR A 37 10.61 4.90 4.74
C TYR A 37 9.20 4.86 4.15
N PHE A 38 8.24 4.52 5.01
CA PHE A 38 6.82 4.59 4.76
C PHE A 38 6.24 5.65 5.69
N VAL A 39 5.76 6.74 5.12
CA VAL A 39 5.11 7.84 5.82
C VAL A 39 3.61 7.61 5.75
N LEU A 40 3.01 7.33 6.90
CA LEU A 40 1.60 7.00 7.03
C LEU A 40 0.84 8.21 7.56
N LEU A 41 -0.15 8.69 6.81
CA LEU A 41 -1.17 9.59 7.30
C LEU A 41 -2.41 8.78 7.68
N ILE A 42 -2.75 8.77 8.95
CA ILE A 42 -3.85 8.01 9.53
C ILE A 42 -4.91 9.01 9.97
N PRO A 43 -5.99 9.19 9.20
CA PRO A 43 -7.09 10.05 9.59
C PRO A 43 -7.97 9.35 10.64
N GLU A 44 -8.64 10.13 11.48
CA GLU A 44 -9.69 9.66 12.41
C GLU A 44 -10.99 9.42 11.63
N LEU A 45 -10.91 8.54 10.64
CA LEU A 45 -12.01 8.17 9.76
C LEU A 45 -11.97 6.65 9.61
N GLU A 46 -13.02 5.97 10.04
CA GLU A 46 -13.13 4.52 9.84
C GLU A 46 -13.95 4.23 8.58
N ILE A 47 -13.40 3.39 7.70
CA ILE A 47 -14.09 2.94 6.48
C ILE A 47 -14.24 1.42 6.57
N LYS A 48 -15.49 0.96 6.59
CA LYS A 48 -15.81 -0.47 6.53
C LYS A 48 -15.27 -1.07 5.22
N THR A 49 -14.49 -2.14 5.32
CA THR A 49 -13.92 -2.84 4.16
C THR A 49 -14.99 -3.30 3.17
N SER A 50 -16.17 -3.68 3.65
CA SER A 50 -17.32 -4.05 2.80
C SER A 50 -17.79 -2.88 1.93
N LEU A 51 -17.87 -1.67 2.48
CA LEU A 51 -18.23 -0.45 1.75
C LEU A 51 -17.16 -0.09 0.71
N ALA A 52 -15.88 -0.15 1.09
CA ALA A 52 -14.75 0.13 0.20
C ALA A 52 -14.63 -0.87 -0.97
N ARG A 53 -15.19 -2.07 -0.84
CA ARG A 53 -15.32 -3.06 -1.92
C ARG A 53 -16.57 -2.82 -2.77
N LYS A 54 -17.71 -2.47 -2.15
CA LYS A 54 -18.99 -2.25 -2.83
C LYS A 54 -18.95 -1.09 -3.82
N ILE A 55 -18.11 -0.08 -3.59
CA ILE A 55 -17.99 1.09 -4.46
C ILE A 55 -17.19 0.84 -5.74
N LEU A 56 -16.49 -0.30 -5.85
CA LEU A 56 -15.70 -0.64 -7.01
C LEU A 56 -16.61 -1.06 -8.18
N PRO A 57 -16.29 -0.68 -9.42
CA PRO A 57 -17.09 -1.06 -10.56
C PRO A 57 -16.98 -2.56 -10.82
N SER A 58 -18.02 -3.15 -11.41
CA SER A 58 -17.99 -4.55 -11.86
C SER A 58 -17.17 -4.76 -13.12
N ARG A 59 -16.87 -3.68 -13.87
CA ARG A 59 -16.11 -3.69 -15.11
C ARG A 59 -15.13 -2.53 -15.15
N ILE A 60 -13.98 -2.77 -15.76
CA ILE A 60 -12.93 -1.77 -16.01
C ILE A 60 -12.60 -1.73 -17.49
N SER A 61 -12.04 -0.62 -17.97
CA SER A 61 -11.56 -0.55 -19.35
C SER A 61 -10.32 -1.43 -19.54
N ARG A 62 -10.11 -1.90 -20.77
CA ARG A 62 -8.88 -2.61 -21.14
C ARG A 62 -7.64 -1.77 -20.83
N THR A 63 -7.69 -0.47 -21.12
CA THR A 63 -6.60 0.47 -20.83
C THR A 63 -6.27 0.51 -19.35
N ALA A 64 -7.26 0.66 -18.47
CA ALA A 64 -7.06 0.64 -17.02
C ALA A 64 -6.43 -0.69 -16.56
N ALA A 65 -6.89 -1.82 -17.10
CA ALA A 65 -6.33 -3.13 -16.79
C ALA A 65 -4.84 -3.24 -17.18
N VAL A 66 -4.48 -2.78 -18.39
CA VAL A 66 -3.10 -2.81 -18.90
C VAL A 66 -2.20 -1.89 -18.09
N GLU A 67 -2.61 -0.64 -17.84
CA GLU A 67 -1.85 0.34 -17.07
C GLU A 67 -1.57 -0.16 -15.64
N ASN A 68 -2.60 -0.64 -14.95
CA ASN A 68 -2.43 -1.15 -13.59
C ASN A 68 -1.57 -2.42 -13.54
N CYS A 69 -1.65 -3.31 -14.55
CA CYS A 69 -0.79 -4.48 -14.65
C CYS A 69 0.68 -4.06 -14.83
N ALA A 70 0.95 -3.14 -15.76
CA ALA A 70 2.29 -2.60 -15.97
C ALA A 70 2.86 -1.94 -14.70
N ASN A 71 2.04 -1.15 -14.01
CA ASN A 71 2.41 -0.51 -12.74
C ASN A 71 2.73 -1.55 -11.65
N ALA A 72 1.92 -2.60 -11.50
CA ALA A 72 2.18 -3.68 -10.54
C ALA A 72 3.50 -4.42 -10.85
N CYS A 73 3.79 -4.69 -12.13
CA CYS A 73 5.05 -5.26 -12.57
C CYS A 73 6.23 -4.32 -12.27
N ALA A 74 6.10 -3.02 -12.54
CA ALA A 74 7.14 -2.03 -12.29
C ALA A 74 7.45 -1.89 -10.78
N ILE A 75 6.42 -1.85 -9.92
CA ILE A 75 6.57 -1.87 -8.46
C ILE A 75 7.32 -3.14 -8.04
N THR A 76 6.88 -4.30 -8.53
CA THR A 76 7.50 -5.59 -8.21
C THR A 76 8.98 -5.61 -8.61
N ALA A 77 9.31 -5.18 -9.82
CA ALA A 77 10.70 -5.11 -10.30
C ALA A 77 11.55 -4.14 -9.47
N ALA A 78 11.01 -2.99 -9.08
CA ALA A 78 11.71 -2.01 -8.24
C ALA A 78 12.04 -2.57 -6.84
N PHE A 79 11.10 -3.31 -6.22
CA PHE A 79 11.35 -3.98 -4.95
C PHE A 79 12.33 -5.15 -5.08
N ALA A 80 12.17 -6.00 -6.11
CA ALA A 80 13.03 -7.15 -6.35
C ALA A 80 14.50 -6.74 -6.63
N SER A 81 14.70 -5.69 -7.42
CA SER A 81 16.04 -5.15 -7.74
C SER A 81 16.59 -4.19 -6.67
N ARG A 82 15.81 -3.86 -5.64
CA ARG A 82 16.09 -2.78 -4.67
C ARG A 82 16.35 -1.41 -5.31
N ASN A 83 16.00 -1.21 -6.58
CA ASN A 83 16.10 0.06 -7.29
C ASN A 83 14.83 0.90 -7.05
N TYR A 84 14.67 1.42 -5.83
CA TYR A 84 13.46 2.11 -5.42
C TYR A 84 13.18 3.41 -6.16
N GLN A 85 14.16 4.03 -6.84
CA GLN A 85 13.91 5.20 -7.68
C GLN A 85 12.93 4.90 -8.83
N LYS A 86 12.88 3.64 -9.27
CA LYS A 86 11.94 3.15 -10.29
C LYS A 86 10.48 3.08 -9.81
N LEU A 87 10.21 3.34 -8.53
CA LEU A 87 8.84 3.46 -8.02
C LEU A 87 8.13 4.75 -8.46
N ARG A 88 8.87 5.77 -8.92
CA ARG A 88 8.30 7.04 -9.39
C ARG A 88 7.34 6.81 -10.56
N GLY A 89 6.12 7.29 -10.41
CA GLY A 89 5.05 7.14 -11.40
C GLY A 89 4.37 5.75 -11.41
N ALA A 90 4.88 4.77 -10.67
CA ALA A 90 4.35 3.41 -10.70
C ALA A 90 3.11 3.21 -9.82
N PHE A 91 2.73 4.19 -8.98
CA PHE A 91 1.57 4.10 -8.08
C PHE A 91 0.28 4.67 -8.68
N GLY A 92 0.26 4.96 -9.98
CA GLY A 92 -0.98 5.25 -10.69
C GLY A 92 -1.96 4.09 -10.56
N ASP A 93 -3.19 4.36 -10.11
CA ASP A 93 -4.22 3.35 -9.90
C ASP A 93 -5.55 3.80 -10.49
N GLN A 94 -6.02 3.07 -11.52
CA GLN A 94 -7.33 3.26 -12.13
C GLN A 94 -8.39 2.31 -11.56
N LEU A 95 -8.01 1.36 -10.69
CA LEU A 95 -8.88 0.28 -10.23
C LEU A 95 -9.57 0.60 -8.91
N HIS A 96 -8.89 1.29 -7.97
CA HIS A 96 -9.41 1.48 -6.62
C HIS A 96 -9.49 2.94 -6.20
N GLN A 97 -8.39 3.69 -6.32
CA GLN A 97 -8.29 5.07 -5.80
C GLN A 97 -9.33 6.05 -6.37
N PRO A 98 -9.65 6.06 -7.69
CA PRO A 98 -10.63 7.00 -8.24
C PRO A 98 -12.01 6.79 -7.62
N PHE A 99 -12.42 5.53 -7.43
CA PHE A 99 -13.71 5.18 -6.86
C PHE A 99 -13.77 5.45 -5.36
N ARG A 100 -12.66 5.21 -4.64
CA ARG A 100 -12.58 5.44 -3.19
C ARG A 100 -12.36 6.90 -2.78
N THR A 101 -12.02 7.78 -3.72
CA THR A 101 -11.96 9.23 -3.49
C THR A 101 -13.31 9.77 -2.99
N LYS A 102 -14.43 9.13 -3.34
CA LYS A 102 -15.76 9.47 -2.78
C LYS A 102 -15.86 9.27 -1.26
N LEU A 103 -15.10 8.33 -0.70
CA LEU A 103 -15.03 8.06 0.74
C LEU A 103 -13.93 8.86 1.43
N ILE A 104 -12.92 9.30 0.67
CA ILE A 104 -11.73 10.00 1.16
C ILE A 104 -11.46 11.20 0.23
N PRO A 105 -12.24 12.30 0.31
CA PRO A 105 -12.15 13.40 -0.65
C PRO A 105 -10.78 14.10 -0.67
N PHE A 106 -10.04 14.02 0.43
CA PHE A 106 -8.69 14.58 0.54
C PHE A 106 -7.59 13.67 -0.02
N LEU A 107 -7.90 12.45 -0.49
CA LEU A 107 -6.91 11.50 -1.00
C LEU A 107 -6.06 12.07 -2.15
N PRO A 108 -6.63 12.66 -3.23
CA PRO A 108 -5.82 13.13 -4.35
C PRO A 108 -4.87 14.26 -3.97
N ARG A 109 -5.33 15.22 -3.16
CA ARG A 109 -4.51 16.36 -2.71
C ARG A 109 -3.39 15.92 -1.77
N VAL A 110 -3.61 14.91 -0.92
CA VAL A 110 -2.58 14.36 -0.02
C VAL A 110 -1.52 13.60 -0.82
N ILE A 111 -1.92 12.78 -1.81
CA ILE A 111 -0.98 12.10 -2.71
C ILE A 111 -0.09 13.12 -3.44
N ALA A 112 -0.72 14.11 -4.08
CA ALA A 112 0.01 15.15 -4.81
C ALA A 112 0.97 15.94 -3.90
N ALA A 113 0.56 16.25 -2.66
CA ALA A 113 1.41 16.94 -1.70
C ALA A 113 2.62 16.11 -1.27
N ALA A 114 2.44 14.80 -1.08
CA ALA A 114 3.54 13.89 -0.75
C ALA A 114 4.57 13.81 -1.88
N GLU A 115 4.11 13.65 -3.12
CA GLU A 115 4.97 13.58 -4.31
C GLU A 115 5.71 14.89 -4.56
N LYS A 116 5.02 16.03 -4.46
CA LYS A 116 5.64 17.36 -4.52
C LYS A 116 6.67 17.60 -3.41
N ALA A 117 6.50 16.97 -2.25
CA ALA A 117 7.44 17.04 -1.14
C ALA A 117 8.65 16.08 -1.30
N GLY A 118 8.69 15.27 -2.36
CA GLY A 118 9.84 14.43 -2.70
C GLY A 118 9.59 12.92 -2.60
N ALA A 119 8.39 12.48 -2.23
CA ALA A 119 8.05 11.06 -2.17
C ALA A 119 8.33 10.37 -3.51
N LEU A 120 8.74 9.10 -3.46
CA LEU A 120 8.83 8.23 -4.64
C LEU A 120 7.44 7.92 -5.19
N GLY A 121 6.43 7.92 -4.33
CA GLY A 121 5.02 7.88 -4.71
C GLY A 121 4.16 7.75 -3.46
N ALA A 122 2.86 7.96 -3.62
CA ALA A 122 1.90 7.81 -2.54
C ALA A 122 0.61 7.15 -3.00
N PHE A 123 -0.03 6.41 -2.11
CA PHE A 123 -1.21 5.61 -2.42
C PHE A 123 -2.07 5.34 -1.17
N LEU A 124 -3.32 4.95 -1.40
CA LEU A 124 -4.23 4.50 -0.36
C LEU A 124 -3.77 3.14 0.19
N SER A 125 -3.53 3.05 1.50
CA SER A 125 -3.12 1.81 2.14
C SER A 125 -4.32 0.88 2.39
N GLY A 126 -4.38 -0.25 1.67
CA GLY A 126 -5.43 -1.25 1.83
C GLY A 126 -6.79 -0.73 1.37
N SER A 127 -7.84 -0.93 2.20
CA SER A 127 -9.16 -0.32 1.98
C SER A 127 -9.24 1.16 2.37
N GLY A 128 -8.17 1.71 2.97
CA GLY A 128 -8.21 3.00 3.63
C GLY A 128 -8.67 2.89 5.09
N SER A 129 -8.73 4.02 5.81
CA SER A 129 -8.55 5.40 5.33
C SER A 129 -7.09 5.89 5.28
N THR A 130 -6.14 5.10 5.79
CA THR A 130 -4.72 5.45 5.82
C THR A 130 -4.12 5.69 4.44
N ILE A 131 -3.36 6.77 4.28
CA ILE A 131 -2.60 7.09 3.07
C ILE A 131 -1.12 6.87 3.36
N CYS A 132 -0.41 6.19 2.46
CA CYS A 132 1.00 5.86 2.59
C CYS A 132 1.80 6.59 1.49
N ALA A 133 2.91 7.23 1.87
CA ALA A 133 3.92 7.71 0.94
C ALA A 133 5.23 6.96 1.17
N ILE A 134 5.90 6.59 0.08
CA ILE A 134 7.20 5.89 0.13
C ILE A 134 8.31 6.87 -0.21
N THR A 135 9.40 6.84 0.56
CA THR A 135 10.55 7.71 0.30
C THR A 135 11.88 7.13 0.79
N LEU A 136 12.98 7.61 0.22
CA LEU A 136 14.35 7.34 0.70
C LEU A 136 14.90 8.46 1.60
N ARG A 137 14.28 9.65 1.57
CA ARG A 137 14.71 10.87 2.27
C ARG A 137 13.53 11.79 2.57
N ASP A 138 13.76 12.90 3.26
CA ASP A 138 12.76 13.97 3.46
C ASP A 138 11.45 13.49 4.12
N ARG A 139 11.50 12.39 4.88
CA ARG A 139 10.32 11.72 5.48
C ARG A 139 9.47 12.66 6.35
N ASP A 140 10.12 13.54 7.12
CA ASP A 140 9.44 14.50 8.01
C ASP A 140 8.79 15.64 7.21
N ARG A 141 9.46 16.12 6.15
CA ARG A 141 8.90 17.10 5.22
C ARG A 141 7.66 16.56 4.51
N ILE A 142 7.72 15.30 4.07
CA ILE A 142 6.61 14.60 3.43
C ILE A 142 5.45 14.42 4.43
N ALA A 143 5.72 13.99 5.66
CA ALA A 143 4.70 13.87 6.71
C ALA A 143 3.98 15.20 6.96
N ALA A 144 4.74 16.30 7.08
CA ALA A 144 4.18 17.63 7.26
C ALA A 144 3.36 18.09 6.05
N ALA A 145 3.81 17.79 4.82
CA ALA A 145 3.08 18.11 3.60
C ALA A 145 1.76 17.34 3.50
N MET A 146 1.77 16.04 3.79
CA MET A 146 0.57 15.21 3.84
C MET A 146 -0.42 15.72 4.89
N LYS A 147 0.05 16.03 6.10
CA LYS A 147 -0.79 16.53 7.19
C LYS A 147 -1.44 17.87 6.84
N ARG A 148 -0.69 18.81 6.27
CA ARG A 148 -1.24 20.08 5.77
C ARG A 148 -2.28 19.87 4.67
N ALA A 149 -2.00 18.97 3.72
CA ALA A 149 -2.92 18.66 2.63
C ALA A 149 -4.19 17.91 3.10
N ALA A 150 -4.17 17.24 4.25
CA ALA A 150 -5.38 16.68 4.85
C ALA A 150 -6.36 17.77 5.32
N GLY A 151 -5.88 19.00 5.58
CA GLY A 151 -6.71 20.15 5.95
C GLY A 151 -7.28 20.02 7.36
N SER A 152 -8.58 20.28 7.53
CA SER A 152 -9.29 20.18 8.82
C SER A 152 -9.55 18.75 9.29
N THR A 153 -9.21 17.74 8.48
CA THR A 153 -9.38 16.34 8.88
C THR A 153 -8.41 15.97 10.00
N SER A 154 -8.97 15.62 11.17
CA SER A 154 -8.19 15.08 12.28
C SER A 154 -7.40 13.86 11.82
N SER A 155 -6.08 13.93 11.97
CA SER A 155 -5.17 12.91 11.48
C SER A 155 -3.83 12.96 12.21
N ARG A 156 -3.20 11.79 12.30
CA ARG A 156 -1.85 11.63 12.82
C ARG A 156 -0.93 11.06 11.76
N THR A 157 0.36 11.34 11.89
CA THR A 157 1.39 10.81 11.00
C THR A 157 2.32 9.87 11.75
N ILE A 158 2.67 8.74 11.12
CA ILE A 158 3.68 7.81 11.63
C ILE A 158 4.69 7.55 10.51
N ILE A 159 5.97 7.51 10.86
CA ILE A 159 7.03 7.16 9.92
C ILE A 159 7.63 5.84 10.36
N VAL A 160 7.64 4.86 9.46
CA VAL A 160 8.12 3.50 9.75
C VAL A 160 9.04 3.00 8.63
N THR A 161 9.80 1.95 8.91
CA THR A 161 10.50 1.16 7.90
C THR A 161 9.79 -0.18 7.72
N ALA A 162 10.17 -0.93 6.68
CA ALA A 162 9.64 -2.26 6.47
C ALA A 162 10.09 -3.22 7.58
N ASP A 163 9.15 -4.00 8.11
CA ASP A 163 9.45 -5.09 9.02
C ASP A 163 9.75 -6.36 8.21
N ASN A 164 11.03 -6.67 8.05
CA ASN A 164 11.46 -7.89 7.34
C ASN A 164 11.34 -9.17 8.19
N ARG A 165 11.02 -9.08 9.48
CA ARG A 165 10.91 -10.24 10.38
C ARG A 165 9.46 -10.69 10.55
N GLY A 166 8.53 -9.74 10.59
CA GLY A 166 7.12 -10.01 10.76
C GLY A 166 6.78 -10.47 12.18
N ALA A 167 5.78 -11.36 12.30
CA ALA A 167 5.30 -11.81 13.60
C ALA A 167 6.39 -12.61 14.33
N ARG A 168 6.66 -12.23 15.58
CA ARG A 168 7.61 -12.90 16.47
C ARG A 168 6.98 -13.06 17.85
N PHE A 169 7.34 -14.13 18.54
CA PHE A 169 7.03 -14.25 19.96
C PHE A 169 7.85 -13.23 20.73
N VAL A 170 7.17 -12.39 21.50
CA VAL A 170 7.81 -11.47 22.46
C VAL A 170 7.51 -12.05 23.83
N ARG A 171 8.51 -12.59 24.52
CA ARG A 171 8.37 -12.94 25.94
C ARG A 171 8.34 -11.64 26.72
N SER A 172 7.17 -11.21 27.18
CA SER A 172 7.08 -10.14 28.17
C SER A 172 7.39 -10.76 29.53
N PRO A 173 8.26 -10.16 30.37
CA PRO A 173 8.28 -10.55 31.78
C PRO A 173 6.89 -10.27 32.33
N ILE A 174 6.21 -11.32 32.78
CA ILE A 174 5.03 -11.18 33.62
C ILE A 174 5.60 -10.55 34.90
N ILE A 175 5.23 -9.29 35.17
CA ILE A 175 5.50 -8.68 36.46
C ILE A 175 4.51 -9.34 37.40
N ASP A 176 4.96 -10.36 38.13
CA ASP A 176 4.23 -10.84 39.31
C ASP A 176 4.32 -9.72 40.35
N SER A 177 3.17 -9.09 40.59
CA SER A 177 2.92 -8.11 41.66
C SER A 177 2.70 -8.80 42.99
#